data_AF-A0A9Q3VV77-F1
#
_entry.id   AF-A0A9Q3VV77-F1
#
_cell.length_a   1.000
_cell.length_b   1.000
_cell.length_c   1.000
_cell.angle_alpha   90.00
_cell.angle_beta   90.00
_cell.angle_gamma   90.00
#
_symmetry.space_group_name_H-M   'P 1'
#
loop_
_entity.id
_entity.type
_entity.pdbx_description
1 polymer ?
#
loop_
_entity_poly.entity_id
_entity_poly.type
_entity_poly.pdbx_seq_one_letter_code
_entity_poly.pdbx_strand_id
1 'polypeptide(L)'
;MVRYADPGALEWVESGGGPLIAVPETVLPFWAGADGEETASDYDRACEVDGFVGLLPVGDSAALVLGDEPASTAFLPEHATFIRWWAANSEAELLAGVPAALATANWGHEVRWEVPGTVVLFDSAWPGSETERTDCLRVGLEPGRYAVRAANVQPGPETWLGLVQLRRVEHG
;
A
#
# COMPACT_ATOMS: atom_id res chain seq x y z
N MET A 1 0.81 23.53 5.06
CA MET A 1 -0.59 23.68 5.53
C MET A 1 -0.82 22.49 6.45
N VAL A 2 -0.88 22.71 7.76
CA VAL A 2 -1.05 21.61 8.72
C VAL A 2 -2.51 21.18 8.65
N ARG A 3 -2.77 19.99 8.10
CA ARG A 3 -4.09 19.35 8.22
C ARG A 3 -4.18 18.81 9.64
N TYR A 4 -5.06 19.39 10.45
CA TYR A 4 -5.51 18.74 11.67
C TYR A 4 -6.38 17.57 11.23
N ALA A 5 -5.86 16.35 11.34
CA ALA A 5 -6.69 15.15 11.25
C ALA A 5 -7.76 15.25 12.35
N ASP A 6 -9.03 15.19 11.98
CA ASP A 6 -10.11 14.99 12.93
C ASP A 6 -9.83 13.64 13.62
N PRO A 7 -9.81 13.55 14.97
CA PRO A 7 -9.52 12.29 15.65
C PRO A 7 -10.62 11.27 15.32
N GLY A 8 -10.34 10.39 14.36
CA GLY A 8 -11.30 9.45 13.76
C GLY A 8 -11.38 9.49 12.24
N ALA A 9 -10.75 10.48 11.58
CA ALA A 9 -10.59 10.51 10.12
C ALA A 9 -9.50 9.51 9.69
N LEU A 10 -9.81 8.74 8.67
CA LEU A 10 -8.88 7.78 8.09
C LEU A 10 -7.73 8.52 7.39
N GLU A 11 -6.49 8.09 7.61
CA GLU A 11 -5.32 8.68 6.97
C GLU A 11 -5.12 8.10 5.57
N TRP A 12 -5.06 8.97 4.56
CA TRP A 12 -4.85 8.61 3.16
C TRP A 12 -3.49 9.08 2.68
N VAL A 13 -2.80 8.21 1.96
CA VAL A 13 -1.56 8.50 1.23
C VAL A 13 -1.92 8.73 -0.23
N GLU A 14 -1.58 9.91 -0.74
CA GLU A 14 -1.80 10.25 -2.14
C GLU A 14 -0.70 9.68 -3.02
N SER A 15 -1.07 9.23 -4.22
CA SER A 15 -0.09 8.93 -5.28
C SER A 15 0.11 10.15 -6.16
N GLY A 16 1.36 10.52 -6.40
CA GLY A 16 1.80 11.53 -7.35
C GLY A 16 1.80 11.07 -8.82
N GLY A 17 1.24 9.89 -9.10
CA GLY A 17 1.10 9.33 -10.45
C GLY A 17 1.81 7.99 -10.66
N GLY A 18 2.60 7.53 -9.68
CA GLY A 18 3.25 6.22 -9.69
C GLY A 18 2.69 5.26 -8.63
N PRO A 19 3.27 4.06 -8.48
CA PRO A 19 2.82 3.12 -7.48
C PRO A 19 3.09 3.66 -6.07
N LEU A 20 2.21 3.32 -5.13
CA LEU A 20 2.55 3.46 -3.71
C LEU A 20 3.32 2.23 -3.25
N ILE A 21 4.18 2.41 -2.26
CA ILE A 21 5.03 1.35 -1.74
C ILE A 21 4.98 1.29 -0.22
N ALA A 22 4.87 0.09 0.33
CA ALA A 22 5.00 -0.18 1.75
C ALA A 22 6.37 -0.80 2.03
N VAL A 23 7.26 -0.03 2.67
CA VAL A 23 8.64 -0.43 2.98
C VAL A 23 8.76 -0.70 4.49
N PRO A 24 9.37 -1.81 4.93
CA PRO A 24 9.64 -2.01 6.34
C PRO A 24 10.51 -0.90 6.92
N GLU A 25 10.14 -0.39 8.10
CA GLU A 25 10.81 0.74 8.75
C GLU A 25 12.31 0.48 8.97
N THR A 26 12.69 -0.78 9.19
CA THR A 26 14.08 -1.22 9.39
C THR A 26 14.96 -1.07 8.16
N VAL A 27 14.40 -1.06 6.95
CA VAL A 27 15.12 -0.92 5.68
C VAL A 27 14.73 0.36 4.92
N LEU A 28 13.87 1.19 5.50
CA LEU A 28 13.36 2.41 4.87
C LEU A 28 14.46 3.33 4.32
N PRO A 29 15.60 3.57 5.01
CA PRO A 29 16.67 4.42 4.49
C PRO A 29 17.36 3.89 3.23
N PHE A 30 17.14 2.63 2.85
CA PHE A 30 17.72 2.04 1.65
C PHE A 30 16.84 2.22 0.41
N TRP A 31 15.61 2.74 0.56
CA TRP A 31 14.79 3.14 -0.59
C TRP A 31 15.20 4.53 -1.07
N ALA A 32 15.79 4.62 -2.26
CA ALA A 32 16.29 5.85 -2.85
C ALA A 32 15.23 6.65 -3.63
N GLY A 33 14.08 6.03 -3.93
CA GLY A 33 13.03 6.65 -4.74
C GLY A 33 13.47 6.88 -6.19
N ALA A 34 13.00 7.99 -6.79
CA ALA A 34 13.33 8.37 -8.16
C ALA A 34 14.72 9.04 -8.30
N ASP A 35 15.34 9.44 -7.19
CA ASP A 35 16.64 10.13 -7.17
C ASP A 35 17.84 9.15 -7.20
N GLY A 36 17.59 7.84 -7.31
CA GLY A 36 18.64 6.82 -7.36
C GLY A 36 19.59 6.98 -8.56
N GLU A 37 20.90 6.86 -8.32
CA GLU A 37 21.93 6.96 -9.36
C GLU A 37 22.16 5.66 -10.16
N GLU A 38 21.40 4.60 -9.86
CA GLU A 38 21.49 3.31 -10.55
C GLU A 38 20.89 3.36 -11.96
N THR A 39 21.20 2.36 -12.80
CA THR A 39 20.69 2.28 -14.18
C THR A 39 19.17 2.22 -14.26
N ALA A 40 18.52 1.73 -13.21
CA ALA A 40 17.09 1.85 -12.96
C ALA A 40 16.92 2.32 -11.52
N SER A 41 16.18 3.41 -11.31
CA SER A 41 15.89 3.91 -9.97
C SER A 41 14.96 2.93 -9.22
N ASP A 42 14.86 3.07 -7.90
CA ASP A 42 13.90 2.29 -7.12
C ASP A 42 12.46 2.54 -7.57
N TYR A 43 12.16 3.79 -7.94
CA TYR A 43 10.90 4.16 -8.56
C TYR A 43 10.64 3.44 -9.88
N ASP A 44 11.64 3.37 -10.77
CA ASP A 44 11.51 2.65 -12.06
C ASP A 44 11.22 1.17 -11.81
N ARG A 45 11.96 0.55 -10.90
CA ARG A 45 11.75 -0.84 -10.49
C ARG A 45 10.34 -1.07 -9.95
N ALA A 46 9.77 -0.12 -9.20
CA ALA A 46 8.39 -0.19 -8.71
C ALA A 46 7.37 -0.06 -9.85
N CYS A 47 7.62 0.80 -10.82
CA CYS A 47 6.75 0.98 -11.98
C CYS A 47 6.74 -0.24 -12.92
N GLU A 48 7.83 -1.00 -12.97
CA GLU A 48 7.95 -2.23 -13.76
C GLU A 48 7.24 -3.44 -13.11
N VAL A 49 6.74 -3.31 -11.88
CA VAL A 49 5.97 -4.40 -11.24
C VAL A 49 4.64 -4.59 -11.98
N ASP A 50 4.53 -5.72 -12.67
CA ASP A 50 3.28 -6.14 -13.29
C ASP A 50 2.22 -6.53 -12.25
N GLY A 51 1.00 -6.03 -12.46
CA GLY A 51 -0.18 -6.40 -11.68
C GLY A 51 -0.41 -5.53 -10.43
N PHE A 52 -1.31 -5.99 -9.55
CA PHE A 52 -1.80 -5.18 -8.43
C PHE A 52 -0.85 -5.17 -7.23
N VAL A 53 -0.05 -6.23 -7.04
CA VAL A 53 0.90 -6.37 -5.93
C VAL A 53 2.16 -7.09 -6.39
N GLY A 54 3.31 -6.60 -5.92
CA GLY A 54 4.60 -7.25 -6.12
C GLY A 54 5.58 -6.93 -4.99
N LEU A 55 6.69 -7.66 -4.95
CA LEU A 55 7.73 -7.48 -3.94
C LEU A 55 9.04 -7.07 -4.60
N LEU A 56 9.69 -6.04 -4.05
CA LEU A 56 11.01 -5.60 -4.46
C LEU A 56 12.00 -5.72 -3.30
N PRO A 57 13.22 -6.24 -3.52
CA PRO A 57 14.23 -6.27 -2.49
C PRO A 57 14.68 -4.85 -2.12
N VAL A 58 14.77 -4.58 -0.82
CA VAL A 58 15.25 -3.32 -0.22
C VAL A 58 16.06 -3.66 1.03
N GLY A 59 17.35 -3.33 1.03
CA GLY A 59 18.26 -3.74 2.09
C GLY A 59 18.28 -5.27 2.28
N ASP A 60 18.03 -5.73 3.51
CA ASP A 60 17.92 -7.14 3.87
C ASP A 60 16.46 -7.65 3.94
N SER A 61 15.51 -6.86 3.45
CA SER A 61 14.08 -7.18 3.43
C SER A 61 13.47 -6.92 2.04
N ALA A 62 12.14 -6.87 1.97
CA ALA A 62 11.42 -6.55 0.75
C ALA A 62 10.37 -5.48 1.02
N ALA A 63 10.16 -4.61 0.04
CA ALA A 63 9.05 -3.68 0.00
C ALA A 63 7.88 -4.26 -0.80
N LEU A 64 6.67 -3.94 -0.38
CA LEU A 64 5.44 -4.29 -1.08
C LEU A 64 5.01 -3.13 -1.97
N VAL A 65 4.98 -3.37 -3.28
CA VAL A 65 4.47 -2.43 -4.28
C VAL A 65 2.97 -2.62 -4.43
N LEU A 66 2.22 -1.51 -4.39
CA LEU A 66 0.80 -1.46 -4.72
C LEU A 66 0.69 -0.86 -6.14
N GLY A 67 0.68 -1.76 -7.14
CA GLY A 67 0.79 -1.44 -8.58
C GLY A 67 -0.53 -1.06 -9.24
N ASP A 68 -0.65 -1.23 -10.56
CA ASP A 68 -1.82 -0.82 -11.36
C ASP A 68 -2.03 0.71 -11.34
N GLU A 69 -3.28 1.20 -11.37
CA GLU A 69 -3.56 2.63 -11.49
C GLU A 69 -3.25 3.40 -10.19
N PRO A 70 -2.67 4.61 -10.28
CA PRO A 70 -2.49 5.53 -9.15
C PRO A 70 -3.78 5.70 -8.34
N ALA A 71 -3.66 5.63 -7.02
CA ALA A 71 -4.82 5.74 -6.12
C ALA A 71 -4.42 6.21 -4.73
N SER A 72 -5.23 7.12 -4.18
CA SER A 72 -5.20 7.41 -2.75
C SER A 72 -5.42 6.12 -1.97
N THR A 73 -4.57 5.84 -1.00
CA THR A 73 -4.59 4.57 -0.27
C THR A 73 -4.57 4.79 1.23
N ALA A 74 -5.45 4.09 1.92
CA ALA A 74 -5.50 4.02 3.38
C ALA A 74 -5.38 2.57 3.86
N PHE A 75 -5.10 2.37 5.15
CA PHE A 75 -5.07 1.05 5.77
C PHE A 75 -6.20 0.90 6.79
N LEU A 76 -6.93 -0.21 6.72
CA LEU A 76 -7.97 -0.60 7.68
C LEU A 76 -7.48 -1.76 8.55
N PRO A 77 -7.05 -1.50 9.81
CA PRO A 77 -6.52 -2.51 10.70
C PRO A 77 -7.49 -3.66 11.00
N GLU A 78 -8.78 -3.37 11.11
CA GLU A 78 -9.84 -4.35 11.36
C GLU A 78 -9.98 -5.41 10.25
N HIS A 79 -9.48 -5.09 9.06
CA HIS A 79 -9.49 -5.98 7.89
C HIS A 79 -8.08 -6.39 7.47
N ALA A 80 -7.04 -5.87 8.13
CA ALA A 80 -5.64 -5.97 7.70
C ALA A 80 -5.48 -5.69 6.19
N THR A 81 -6.14 -4.66 5.68
CA THR A 81 -6.29 -4.41 4.23
C THR A 81 -6.01 -2.95 3.90
N PHE A 82 -5.17 -2.73 2.88
CA PHE A 82 -5.09 -1.43 2.22
C PHE A 82 -6.26 -1.26 1.27
N ILE A 83 -6.92 -0.11 1.36
CA ILE A 83 -8.03 0.28 0.48
C ILE A 83 -7.53 1.36 -0.45
N ARG A 84 -7.69 1.14 -1.75
CA ARG A 84 -7.25 2.03 -2.83
C ARG A 84 -8.47 2.68 -3.46
N TRP A 85 -8.58 4.00 -3.38
CA TRP A 85 -9.71 4.75 -3.88
C TRP A 85 -9.51 5.07 -5.37
N TRP A 86 -10.27 4.41 -6.25
CA TRP A 86 -10.33 4.78 -7.67
C TRP A 86 -11.55 5.62 -8.02
N ALA A 87 -12.72 5.27 -7.49
CA ALA A 87 -13.94 6.03 -7.70
C ALA A 87 -14.91 5.86 -6.52
N ALA A 88 -15.45 6.96 -6.03
CA ALA A 88 -16.60 7.05 -5.13
C ALA A 88 -16.99 8.53 -5.00
N ASN A 89 -18.24 8.82 -4.67
CA ASN A 89 -18.68 10.20 -4.46
C ASN A 89 -18.20 10.76 -3.11
N SER A 90 -17.85 9.87 -2.16
CA SER A 90 -17.34 10.27 -0.84
C SER A 90 -16.59 9.13 -0.13
N GLU A 91 -15.79 9.48 0.88
CA GLU A 91 -15.07 8.52 1.72
C GLU A 91 -16.05 7.59 2.44
N ALA A 92 -17.11 8.17 3.00
CA ALA A 92 -18.14 7.42 3.72
C ALA A 92 -18.82 6.37 2.84
N GLU A 93 -19.11 6.69 1.57
CA GLU A 93 -19.66 5.74 0.59
C GLU A 93 -18.66 4.60 0.32
N LEU A 94 -17.41 4.95 0.05
CA LEU A 94 -16.36 3.96 -0.20
C LEU A 94 -16.17 3.00 0.98
N LEU A 95 -16.06 3.54 2.20
CA LEU A 95 -15.86 2.77 3.42
C LEU A 95 -17.07 1.88 3.75
N ALA A 96 -18.30 2.37 3.52
CA ALA A 96 -19.51 1.55 3.68
C ALA A 96 -19.54 0.35 2.73
N GLY A 97 -18.88 0.45 1.55
CA GLY A 97 -18.76 -0.63 0.57
C GLY A 97 -17.70 -1.68 0.89
N VAL A 98 -16.74 -1.40 1.78
CA VAL A 98 -15.59 -2.29 2.06
C VAL A 98 -15.98 -3.70 2.49
N PRO A 99 -16.93 -3.92 3.42
CA PRO A 99 -17.30 -5.27 3.83
C PRO A 99 -17.86 -6.12 2.67
N ALA A 100 -18.70 -5.53 1.82
CA ALA A 100 -19.24 -6.19 0.64
C ALA A 100 -18.15 -6.45 -0.40
N ALA A 101 -17.24 -5.49 -0.58
CA ALA A 101 -16.10 -5.63 -1.49
C ALA A 101 -15.20 -6.80 -1.08
N LEU A 102 -14.83 -6.90 0.21
CA LEU A 102 -14.03 -8.00 0.74
C LEU A 102 -14.69 -9.37 0.56
N ALA A 103 -16.02 -9.45 0.73
CA ALA A 103 -16.78 -10.69 0.60
C ALA A 103 -16.92 -11.16 -0.86
N THR A 104 -16.89 -10.24 -1.82
CA THR A 104 -17.11 -10.50 -3.26
C THR A 104 -15.85 -10.45 -4.10
N ALA A 105 -14.72 -10.04 -3.50
CA ALA A 105 -13.44 -9.89 -4.16
C ALA A 105 -13.00 -11.17 -4.89
N ASN A 106 -12.75 -11.03 -6.19
CA ASN A 106 -12.05 -12.04 -6.97
C ASN A 106 -10.54 -11.84 -6.79
N TRP A 107 -9.98 -12.51 -5.79
CA TRP A 107 -8.56 -12.37 -5.42
C TRP A 107 -7.62 -12.88 -6.52
N GLY A 108 -6.64 -12.06 -6.87
CA GLY A 108 -5.55 -12.41 -7.76
C GLY A 108 -4.48 -13.29 -7.10
N HIS A 109 -3.31 -13.35 -7.74
CA HIS A 109 -2.16 -14.08 -7.21
C HIS A 109 -1.70 -13.53 -5.85
N GLU A 110 -1.18 -14.42 -5.01
CA GLU A 110 -0.70 -14.09 -3.67
C GLU A 110 0.83 -14.09 -3.62
N VAL A 111 1.41 -13.03 -3.06
CA VAL A 111 2.85 -12.96 -2.76
C VAL A 111 3.09 -13.24 -1.27
N ARG A 112 4.24 -13.81 -0.94
CA ARG A 112 4.65 -14.07 0.44
C ARG A 112 5.65 -13.02 0.88
N TRP A 113 5.27 -12.22 1.86
CA TRP A 113 6.04 -11.10 2.35
C TRP A 113 6.51 -11.34 3.78
N GLU A 114 7.82 -11.31 4.00
CA GLU A 114 8.42 -11.34 5.33
C GLU A 114 8.46 -9.92 5.87
N VAL A 115 7.78 -9.67 6.99
CA VAL A 115 7.67 -8.34 7.58
C VAL A 115 8.34 -8.35 8.96
N PRO A 116 9.35 -7.49 9.20
CA PRO A 116 10.05 -7.43 10.49
C PRO A 116 9.30 -6.64 11.57
N GLY A 117 8.18 -5.99 11.23
CA GLY A 117 7.39 -5.15 12.13
C GLY A 117 6.65 -4.05 11.37
N THR A 118 6.69 -2.82 11.90
CA THR A 118 6.10 -1.65 11.25
C THR A 118 6.60 -1.45 9.82
N VAL A 119 5.67 -1.11 8.92
CA VAL A 119 5.95 -0.71 7.54
C VAL A 119 5.44 0.71 7.29
N VAL A 120 6.07 1.42 6.38
CA VAL A 120 5.68 2.78 6.00
C VAL A 120 5.19 2.76 4.56
N LEU A 121 3.92 3.12 4.35
CA LEU A 121 3.31 3.34 3.05
C LEU A 121 3.54 4.79 2.62
N PHE A 122 4.07 5.01 1.43
CA PHE A 122 4.30 6.34 0.86
C PHE A 122 4.40 6.26 -0.67
N ASP A 123 4.50 7.42 -1.33
CA ASP A 123 4.74 7.49 -2.77
C ASP A 123 6.15 7.02 -3.12
N SER A 124 6.25 6.03 -4.02
CA SER A 124 7.52 5.37 -4.34
C SER A 124 8.58 6.27 -4.97
N ALA A 125 8.20 7.44 -5.51
CA ALA A 125 9.15 8.38 -6.07
C ALA A 125 10.02 9.06 -5.00
N TRP A 126 9.56 9.09 -3.74
CA TRP A 126 10.30 9.74 -2.66
C TRP A 126 11.36 8.82 -2.05
N PRO A 127 12.53 9.35 -1.62
CA PRO A 127 13.45 8.59 -0.79
C PRO A 127 12.82 8.23 0.56
N GLY A 128 13.08 7.02 1.04
CA GLY A 128 12.58 6.55 2.34
C GLY A 128 13.13 7.35 3.53
N SER A 129 14.31 7.96 3.39
CA SER A 129 14.85 8.90 4.38
C SER A 129 14.10 10.22 4.47
N GLU A 130 13.22 10.52 3.51
CA GLU A 130 12.51 11.79 3.39
C GLU A 130 10.98 11.64 3.49
N THR A 131 10.48 10.50 3.98
CA THR A 131 9.03 10.27 4.10
C THR A 131 8.31 11.29 4.98
N GLU A 132 9.00 11.94 5.92
CA GLU A 132 8.44 13.02 6.75
C GLU A 132 8.11 14.30 5.96
N ARG A 133 8.59 14.41 4.72
CA ARG A 133 8.37 15.55 3.82
C ARG A 133 7.20 15.32 2.85
N THR A 134 6.59 14.14 2.88
CA THR A 134 5.46 13.74 2.04
C THR A 134 4.38 13.08 2.88
N ASP A 135 3.21 12.83 2.29
CA ASP A 135 2.17 12.04 2.94
C ASP A 135 2.67 10.59 3.07
N CYS A 136 2.64 10.07 4.29
CA CYS A 136 2.99 8.69 4.57
C CYS A 136 2.12 8.11 5.69
N LEU A 137 1.97 6.79 5.68
CA LEU A 137 1.18 6.05 6.66
C LEU A 137 2.01 4.95 7.29
N ARG A 138 2.18 4.99 8.62
CA ARG A 138 2.82 3.90 9.36
C ARG A 138 1.80 2.84 9.71
N VAL A 139 2.04 1.61 9.26
CA VAL A 139 1.20 0.46 9.54
C VAL A 139 1.95 -0.49 10.48
N GLY A 140 1.46 -0.56 11.72
CA GLY A 140 1.98 -1.51 12.71
C GLY A 140 1.58 -2.93 12.36
N LEU A 141 2.56 -3.75 12.00
CA LEU A 141 2.38 -5.18 11.74
C LEU A 141 3.18 -5.98 12.76
N GLU A 142 2.64 -7.13 13.15
CA GLU A 142 3.38 -8.10 13.95
C GLU A 142 4.48 -8.74 13.09
N PRO A 143 5.70 -8.94 13.62
CA PRO A 143 6.74 -9.62 12.86
C PRO A 143 6.30 -11.01 12.39
N GLY A 144 6.56 -11.33 11.12
CA GLY A 144 6.31 -12.64 10.54
C GLY A 144 5.98 -12.63 9.05
N ARG A 145 5.53 -13.80 8.57
CA ARG A 145 5.18 -14.03 7.18
C ARG A 145 3.72 -13.66 6.90
N TYR A 146 3.51 -12.89 5.85
CA TYR A 146 2.21 -12.49 5.35
C TYR A 146 1.98 -13.01 3.94
N ALA A 147 0.79 -13.55 3.73
CA ALA A 147 0.17 -13.82 2.46
C ALA A 147 -0.52 -12.53 2.01
N VAL A 148 -0.02 -11.91 0.93
CA VAL A 148 -0.54 -10.65 0.39
C VAL A 148 -1.23 -10.90 -0.93
N ARG A 149 -2.50 -10.53 -1.01
CA ARG A 149 -3.34 -10.71 -2.20
C ARG A 149 -4.08 -9.43 -2.53
N ALA A 150 -4.40 -9.24 -3.79
CA ALA A 150 -5.09 -8.05 -4.25
C ALA A 150 -6.31 -8.35 -5.13
N ALA A 151 -7.26 -7.42 -5.15
CA ALA A 151 -8.46 -7.49 -5.96
C ALA A 151 -9.00 -6.09 -6.29
N ASN A 152 -9.63 -5.96 -7.44
CA ASN A 152 -10.34 -4.75 -7.85
C ASN A 152 -11.84 -5.05 -7.72
N VAL A 153 -12.59 -4.20 -7.03
CA VAL A 153 -13.99 -4.48 -6.73
C VAL A 153 -14.85 -3.26 -6.95
N GLN A 154 -15.98 -3.48 -7.64
CA GLN A 154 -17.00 -2.47 -7.90
C GLN A 154 -18.25 -2.80 -7.06
N PRO A 155 -18.29 -2.43 -5.77
CA PRO A 155 -19.44 -2.74 -4.91
C PRO A 155 -20.72 -1.95 -5.27
N GLY A 156 -20.58 -0.86 -6.04
CA GLY A 156 -21.69 -0.01 -6.49
C GLY A 156 -21.43 0.55 -7.89
N PRO A 157 -22.45 1.13 -8.55
CA PRO A 157 -22.33 1.60 -9.93
C PRO A 157 -21.25 2.68 -10.11
N GLU A 158 -21.03 3.51 -9.09
CA GLU A 158 -20.05 4.61 -9.10
C GLU A 158 -18.91 4.40 -8.11
N THR A 159 -18.86 3.23 -7.45
CA THR A 159 -17.87 2.92 -6.43
C THR A 159 -16.92 1.87 -6.96
N TRP A 160 -15.65 2.22 -7.13
CA TRP A 160 -14.59 1.32 -7.56
C TRP A 160 -13.39 1.47 -6.63
N LEU A 161 -12.94 0.35 -6.08
CA LEU A 161 -11.84 0.34 -5.13
C LEU A 161 -10.95 -0.88 -5.31
N GLY A 162 -9.66 -0.68 -5.03
CA GLY A 162 -8.68 -1.74 -4.91
C GLY A 162 -8.57 -2.21 -3.47
N LEU A 163 -8.37 -3.52 -3.30
CA LEU A 163 -8.11 -4.16 -2.02
C LEU A 163 -6.72 -4.78 -2.08
N VAL A 164 -5.88 -4.53 -1.08
CA VAL A 164 -4.64 -5.28 -0.87
C VAL A 164 -4.65 -5.81 0.56
N GLN A 165 -4.98 -7.10 0.71
CA GLN A 165 -5.17 -7.72 2.01
C GLN A 165 -3.93 -8.49 2.46
N LEU A 166 -3.54 -8.23 3.71
CA LEU A 166 -2.48 -8.90 4.43
C LEU A 166 -3.07 -10.00 5.31
N ARG A 167 -2.62 -11.25 5.13
CA ARG A 167 -3.03 -12.37 5.99
C ARG A 167 -1.80 -13.00 6.61
N ARG A 168 -1.73 -13.02 7.94
CA ARG A 168 -0.63 -13.71 8.63
C ARG A 168 -0.70 -15.20 8.29
N VAL A 169 0.43 -15.75 7.87
CA VAL A 169 0.58 -17.18 7.63
C VAL A 169 1.25 -17.76 8.85
N GLU A 170 0.59 -18.71 9.51
CA GLU A 170 1.23 -19.40 10.62
C GLU A 170 2.39 -20.26 10.12
N HIS A 171 3.47 -20.32 10.91
CA HIS A 171 4.53 -21.30 10.68
C HIS A 171 3.94 -22.69 10.92
N GLY A 172 3.66 -23.41 9.83
CA GLY A 172 3.39 -24.85 9.86
C GLY A 172 4.64 -25.66 10.18
#